data_AF-A0A397DXN1-F1
#
_entry.id   AF-A0A397DXN1-F1
#
_cell.length_a   1.000
_cell.length_b   1.000
_cell.length_c   1.000
_cell.angle_alpha   90.00
_cell.angle_beta   90.00
_cell.angle_gamma   90.00
#
_symmetry.space_group_name_H-M   'P 1'
#
loop_
_entity.id
_entity.type
_entity.pdbx_description
1 polymer ?
#
loop_
_entity_poly.entity_id
_entity_poly.type
_entity_poly.pdbx_seq_one_letter_code
_entity_poly.pdbx_strand_id
1 'polypeptide(L)'
;MATALPRRVRREHDVEAKLAIVRHLQSHVVRGDLSHGAKSLAAAHFGIHRKAVAKIWNDFMADDLASKKAGRVGKKRVYSKESIVALVRATPHDRRETMRDMASSTGLSLGTLHRGLKSGAITRKSSRLKPLLTAANMADRVRFCLSHVRVPVVPVDDGSLEFDDMTNIVHLDEKWFNADKDRRKIYVTEGEELPPRSCKSKRSIPKVMLLAAVMRPQWDSSGNCIFDGKIGFWAFTEQVPAQTNSRNRPAGTLVTKCVNVTADVYHRFVMDKVIPAVKKKWSFSDTKHCFSARQRYSPCKSHS
;
A
#
# COMPACT_ATOMS: atom_id res chain seq x y z
N MET A 1 40.20 34.19 12.29
CA MET A 1 39.60 34.71 11.04
C MET A 1 39.94 33.73 9.93
N ALA A 2 38.97 32.96 9.43
CA ALA A 2 39.21 31.94 8.40
C ALA A 2 39.34 32.60 7.03
N THR A 3 40.55 32.58 6.47
CA THR A 3 40.83 33.00 5.08
C THR A 3 40.16 32.03 4.12
N ALA A 4 39.14 32.50 3.40
CA ALA A 4 38.45 31.73 2.38
C ALA A 4 39.42 31.34 1.26
N LEU A 5 39.55 30.04 0.99
CA LEU A 5 40.32 29.52 -0.15
C LEU A 5 39.78 30.10 -1.47
N PRO A 6 40.65 30.45 -2.44
CA PRO A 6 40.22 31.05 -3.70
C PRO A 6 39.29 30.10 -4.47
N ARG A 7 38.11 30.61 -4.83
CA ARG A 7 37.07 29.88 -5.55
C ARG A 7 37.63 29.41 -6.90
N ARG A 8 37.66 28.09 -7.11
CA ARG A 8 38.11 27.45 -8.37
C ARG A 8 37.41 28.13 -9.56
N VAL A 9 38.18 28.71 -10.49
CA VAL A 9 37.64 29.44 -11.65
C VAL A 9 36.86 28.47 -12.53
N ARG A 10 35.53 28.57 -12.52
CA ARG A 10 34.65 27.77 -13.39
C ARG A 10 34.61 28.42 -14.77
N ARG A 11 34.60 27.61 -15.84
CA ARG A 11 34.45 28.09 -17.24
C ARG A 11 33.10 28.78 -17.52
N GLU A 12 32.15 28.74 -16.59
CA GLU A 12 30.81 29.34 -16.74
C GLU A 12 30.48 30.15 -15.48
N HIS A 13 29.91 31.33 -15.69
CA HIS A 13 29.44 32.19 -14.60
C HIS A 13 28.16 31.61 -13.98
N ASP A 14 28.10 31.68 -12.66
CA ASP A 14 26.89 31.36 -11.91
C ASP A 14 25.76 32.36 -12.24
N VAL A 15 24.51 32.00 -11.97
CA VAL A 15 23.34 32.86 -12.24
C VAL A 15 23.48 34.18 -11.49
N GLU A 16 23.92 34.14 -10.24
CA GLU A 16 24.15 35.33 -9.42
C GLU A 16 25.24 36.24 -10.02
N ALA A 17 26.33 35.65 -10.51
CA ALA A 17 27.41 36.40 -11.17
C ALA A 17 26.94 37.02 -12.50
N LYS A 18 26.10 36.31 -13.27
CA LYS A 18 25.47 36.85 -14.48
C LYS A 18 24.54 38.03 -14.14
N LEU A 19 23.73 37.92 -13.08
CA LEU A 19 22.84 38.99 -12.62
C LEU A 19 23.61 40.22 -12.12
N ALA A 20 24.75 40.04 -11.45
CA ALA A 20 25.61 41.15 -11.05
C ALA A 20 26.13 41.94 -12.26
N ILE A 21 26.54 41.24 -13.33
CA ILE A 21 26.96 41.86 -14.59
C ILE A 21 25.79 42.60 -15.24
N VAL A 22 24.60 42.01 -15.26
CA VAL A 22 23.39 42.63 -15.80
C VAL A 22 23.01 43.90 -15.03
N ARG A 23 23.02 43.87 -13.69
CA ARG A 23 22.72 45.05 -12.85
C ARG A 23 23.69 46.20 -13.12
N HIS A 24 24.98 45.89 -13.26
CA HIS A 24 26.00 46.87 -13.61
C HIS A 24 25.83 47.43 -15.03
N LEU A 25 25.36 46.62 -15.98
CA LEU A 25 25.03 47.11 -17.32
C LEU A 25 23.75 47.97 -17.31
N GLN A 26 22.76 47.64 -16.48
CA GLN A 26 21.53 48.41 -16.31
C GLN A 26 21.78 49.83 -15.79
N SER A 27 22.77 50.04 -14.92
CA SER A 27 23.17 51.38 -14.46
C SER A 27 23.78 52.27 -15.56
N HIS A 28 24.06 51.71 -16.74
CA HIS A 28 24.61 52.41 -17.90
C HIS A 28 23.63 52.48 -19.08
N VAL A 29 22.34 52.21 -18.84
CA VAL A 29 21.27 52.37 -19.84
C VAL A 29 20.80 53.82 -19.88
N VAL A 30 20.80 54.41 -21.08
CA VAL A 30 20.37 55.79 -21.32
C VAL A 30 19.37 55.76 -22.48
N ARG A 31 18.16 56.29 -22.25
CA ARG A 31 17.06 56.29 -23.25
C ARG A 31 16.70 54.91 -23.80
N GLY A 32 16.79 53.88 -22.96
CA GLY A 32 16.44 52.49 -23.32
C GLY A 32 17.59 51.68 -23.92
N ASP A 33 18.70 52.32 -24.30
CA ASP A 33 19.86 51.65 -24.88
C ASP A 33 21.09 51.70 -23.96
N LEU A 34 21.94 50.68 -24.08
CA LEU A 34 23.24 50.67 -23.43
C LEU A 34 24.15 51.75 -24.01
N SER A 35 24.69 52.61 -23.14
CA SER A 35 25.65 53.64 -23.54
C SER A 35 26.90 53.04 -24.21
N HIS A 36 27.47 53.81 -25.15
CA HIS A 36 28.68 53.41 -25.86
C HIS A 36 29.82 53.13 -24.88
N GLY A 37 30.46 51.97 -24.99
CA GLY A 37 31.56 51.56 -24.11
C GLY A 37 31.15 50.84 -22.81
N ALA A 38 29.86 50.81 -22.44
CA ALA A 38 29.38 50.15 -21.21
C ALA A 38 29.79 48.67 -21.10
N LYS A 39 29.77 47.94 -22.23
CA LYS A 39 30.22 46.53 -22.30
C LYS A 39 31.73 46.36 -22.06
N SER A 40 32.54 47.35 -22.45
CA SER A 40 33.99 47.35 -22.18
C SER A 40 34.29 47.69 -20.72
N LEU A 41 33.52 48.62 -20.15
CA LEU A 41 33.66 49.02 -18.75
C LEU A 41 33.26 47.87 -17.81
N ALA A 42 32.14 47.19 -18.10
CA ALA A 42 31.74 45.98 -17.40
C ALA A 42 32.76 44.84 -17.55
N ALA A 43 33.36 44.69 -18.74
CA ALA A 43 34.40 43.68 -18.99
C ALA A 43 35.63 43.91 -18.09
N ALA A 44 36.08 45.16 -17.96
CA ALA A 44 37.19 45.53 -17.08
C ALA A 44 36.83 45.36 -15.59
N HIS A 45 35.63 45.80 -15.19
CA HIS A 45 35.16 45.72 -13.81
C HIS A 45 35.04 44.28 -13.29
N PHE A 46 34.52 43.36 -14.09
CA PHE A 46 34.32 41.96 -13.70
C PHE A 46 35.47 41.02 -14.14
N GLY A 47 36.50 41.52 -14.82
CA GLY A 47 37.63 40.73 -15.29
C GLY A 47 37.23 39.65 -16.32
N ILE A 48 36.25 39.94 -17.18
CA ILE A 48 35.70 38.99 -18.16
C ILE A 48 35.80 39.54 -19.57
N HIS A 49 35.93 38.65 -20.56
CA HIS A 49 36.06 39.07 -21.95
C HIS A 49 34.78 39.81 -22.43
N ARG A 50 34.93 40.94 -23.15
CA ARG A 50 33.81 41.78 -23.64
C ARG A 50 32.73 40.98 -24.39
N LYS A 51 33.11 39.95 -25.16
CA LYS A 51 32.15 39.06 -25.84
C LYS A 51 31.28 38.25 -24.87
N ALA A 52 31.82 37.85 -23.72
CA ALA A 52 31.05 37.15 -22.67
C ALA A 52 30.02 38.09 -22.03
N VAL A 53 30.41 39.34 -21.74
CA VAL A 53 29.50 40.41 -21.28
C VAL A 53 28.36 40.63 -22.28
N ALA A 54 28.71 40.79 -23.57
CA ALA A 54 27.72 40.98 -24.62
C ALA A 54 26.74 39.80 -24.74
N LYS A 55 27.26 38.57 -24.62
CA LYS A 55 26.44 37.36 -24.63
C LYS A 55 25.49 37.30 -23.43
N ILE A 56 25.98 37.58 -22.22
CA ILE A 56 25.15 37.59 -20.99
C ILE A 56 24.04 38.65 -21.11
N TRP A 57 24.34 39.83 -21.65
CA TRP A 57 23.33 40.86 -21.88
C TRP A 57 22.25 40.41 -22.87
N ASN A 58 22.65 39.79 -24.00
CA ASN A 58 21.70 39.31 -24.98
C ASN A 58 20.85 38.14 -24.45
N ASP A 59 21.47 37.19 -23.72
CA ASP A 59 20.79 36.09 -23.04
C ASP A 59 19.79 36.66 -21.98
N PHE A 60 20.12 37.78 -21.30
CA PHE A 60 19.20 38.47 -20.39
C PHE A 60 18.03 39.16 -21.10
N MET A 61 18.28 39.87 -22.19
CA MET A 61 17.22 40.50 -23.01
C MET A 61 16.23 39.45 -23.57
N ALA A 62 16.67 38.21 -23.74
CA ALA A 62 15.86 37.07 -24.18
C ALA A 62 15.28 36.22 -23.02
N ASP A 63 15.44 36.65 -21.76
CA ASP A 63 15.02 35.95 -20.54
C ASP A 63 15.58 34.51 -20.39
N ASP A 64 16.78 34.25 -20.93
CA ASP A 64 17.44 32.93 -20.97
C ASP A 64 18.84 32.96 -20.33
N LEU A 65 18.91 33.34 -19.05
CA LEU A 65 20.17 33.34 -18.28
C LEU A 65 20.59 31.96 -17.76
N ALA A 66 19.75 30.94 -17.95
CA ALA A 66 19.97 29.58 -17.48
C ALA A 66 21.16 28.91 -18.18
N SER A 67 21.72 27.85 -17.56
CA SER A 67 22.78 27.09 -18.20
C SER A 67 22.24 26.22 -19.33
N LYS A 68 22.78 26.40 -20.54
CA LYS A 68 22.42 25.60 -21.73
C LYS A 68 23.03 24.19 -21.73
N LYS A 69 23.68 23.79 -20.64
CA LYS A 69 24.31 22.46 -20.49
C LYS A 69 23.28 21.36 -20.30
N ALA A 70 22.20 21.62 -19.57
CA ALA A 70 21.17 20.63 -19.31
C ALA A 70 20.66 20.01 -20.64
N GLY A 71 20.75 18.69 -20.77
CA GLY A 71 20.37 17.95 -21.98
C GLY A 71 21.36 18.02 -23.16
N ARG A 72 22.28 19.00 -23.20
CA ARG A 72 23.30 19.12 -24.27
C ARG A 72 24.61 18.43 -23.92
N VAL A 73 25.02 18.48 -22.66
CA VAL A 73 26.27 17.87 -22.20
C VAL A 73 26.02 16.58 -21.43
N GLY A 74 26.98 15.66 -21.52
CA GLY A 74 26.92 14.33 -20.90
C GLY A 74 26.70 13.22 -21.92
N LYS A 75 26.83 11.97 -21.44
CA LYS A 75 26.67 10.78 -22.29
C LYS A 75 25.20 10.60 -22.68
N LYS A 76 24.93 10.57 -23.99
CA LYS A 76 23.60 10.23 -24.51
C LYS A 76 23.22 8.80 -24.09
N ARG A 77 21.95 8.59 -23.75
CA ARG A 77 21.45 7.26 -23.39
C ARG A 77 21.45 6.37 -24.63
N VAL A 78 21.99 5.17 -24.48
CA VAL A 78 22.02 4.15 -25.54
C VAL A 78 20.61 3.61 -25.83
N TYR A 79 19.80 3.43 -24.79
CA TYR A 79 18.43 2.93 -24.91
C TYR A 79 17.43 4.02 -24.53
N SER A 80 16.49 4.28 -25.44
CA SER A 80 15.30 5.11 -25.17
C SER A 80 14.31 4.37 -24.28
N LYS A 81 13.35 5.10 -23.70
CA LYS A 81 12.31 4.50 -22.85
C LYS A 81 11.49 3.47 -23.64
N GLU A 82 11.18 3.80 -24.89
CA GLU A 82 10.39 3.02 -25.82
C GLU A 82 11.11 1.73 -26.21
N SER A 83 12.43 1.81 -26.46
CA SER A 83 13.25 0.64 -26.78
C SER A 83 13.30 -0.38 -25.64
N ILE A 84 13.41 0.08 -24.39
CA ILE A 84 13.39 -0.78 -23.21
C ILE A 84 12.03 -1.47 -23.08
N VAL A 85 10.94 -0.73 -23.30
CA VAL A 85 9.57 -1.30 -23.25
C VAL A 85 9.39 -2.38 -24.32
N ALA A 86 9.83 -2.13 -25.55
CA ALA A 86 9.71 -3.08 -26.65
C ALA A 86 10.48 -4.39 -26.36
N LEU A 87 11.74 -4.29 -25.92
CA LEU A 87 12.58 -5.46 -25.59
C LEU A 87 11.99 -6.29 -24.45
N VAL A 88 11.56 -5.62 -23.36
CA VAL A 88 10.93 -6.31 -22.24
C VAL A 88 9.61 -6.94 -22.68
N ARG A 89 8.80 -6.26 -23.49
CA ARG A 89 7.52 -6.78 -24.00
C ARG A 89 7.68 -7.99 -24.93
N ALA A 90 8.80 -8.12 -25.64
CA ALA A 90 9.08 -9.29 -26.48
C ALA A 90 9.48 -10.53 -25.67
N THR A 91 9.97 -10.36 -24.43
CA THR A 91 10.44 -11.48 -23.59
C THR A 91 9.27 -12.24 -22.97
N PRO A 92 9.16 -13.58 -22.98
CA PRO A 92 8.08 -14.29 -22.29
C PRO A 92 8.00 -14.00 -20.76
N HIS A 93 6.82 -14.13 -20.14
CA HIS A 93 6.59 -13.69 -18.75
C HIS A 93 7.40 -14.46 -17.70
N ASP A 94 7.60 -15.75 -17.90
CA ASP A 94 8.46 -16.64 -17.10
C ASP A 94 9.92 -16.14 -17.03
N ARG A 95 10.38 -15.43 -18.07
CA ARG A 95 11.72 -14.81 -18.11
C ARG A 95 11.74 -13.34 -17.66
N ARG A 96 10.65 -12.85 -17.05
CA ARG A 96 10.53 -11.49 -16.50
C ARG A 96 10.42 -11.44 -14.97
N GLU A 97 10.62 -12.57 -14.27
CA GLU A 97 10.42 -12.65 -12.82
C GLU A 97 11.42 -11.79 -12.06
N THR A 98 12.72 -11.92 -12.39
CA THR A 98 13.77 -11.11 -11.80
C THR A 98 14.42 -10.14 -12.79
N MET A 99 15.07 -9.11 -12.27
CA MET A 99 15.89 -8.20 -13.09
C MET A 99 17.02 -8.94 -13.80
N ARG A 100 17.53 -10.02 -13.22
CA ARG A 100 18.58 -10.86 -13.81
C ARG A 100 18.05 -11.64 -15.01
N ASP A 101 16.88 -12.25 -14.90
CA ASP A 101 16.27 -13.00 -16.00
C ASP A 101 15.95 -12.09 -17.19
N MET A 102 15.41 -10.90 -16.89
CA MET A 102 15.18 -9.87 -17.91
C MET A 102 16.50 -9.42 -18.55
N ALA A 103 17.57 -9.22 -17.78
CA ALA A 103 18.87 -8.81 -18.32
C ALA A 103 19.43 -9.86 -19.28
N SER A 104 19.44 -11.14 -18.86
CA SER A 104 19.89 -12.25 -19.68
C SER A 104 19.05 -12.43 -20.95
N SER A 105 17.74 -12.20 -20.87
CA SER A 105 16.84 -12.41 -22.01
C SER A 105 16.79 -11.24 -22.99
N THR A 106 16.90 -10.00 -22.51
CA THR A 106 16.82 -8.77 -23.34
C THR A 106 18.18 -8.27 -23.81
N GLY A 107 19.28 -8.78 -23.24
CA GLY A 107 20.63 -8.24 -23.42
C GLY A 107 20.86 -6.88 -22.75
N LEU A 108 19.87 -6.35 -22.03
CA LEU A 108 20.01 -5.08 -21.31
C LEU A 108 20.80 -5.27 -20.02
N SER A 109 21.71 -4.35 -19.73
CA SER A 109 22.38 -4.33 -18.42
C SER A 109 21.37 -4.14 -17.28
N LEU A 110 21.65 -4.73 -16.11
CA LEU A 110 20.86 -4.52 -14.89
C LEU A 110 20.67 -3.02 -14.57
N GLY A 111 21.71 -2.21 -14.76
CA GLY A 111 21.63 -0.76 -14.54
C GLY A 111 20.62 -0.06 -15.46
N THR A 112 20.48 -0.52 -16.71
CA THR A 112 19.47 0.01 -17.64
C THR A 112 18.06 -0.38 -17.19
N LEU A 113 17.84 -1.62 -16.79
CA LEU A 113 16.54 -2.08 -16.28
C LEU A 113 16.14 -1.37 -14.97
N HIS A 114 17.07 -1.19 -14.03
CA HIS A 114 16.83 -0.43 -12.79
C HIS A 114 16.45 1.03 -13.07
N ARG A 115 17.13 1.70 -14.01
CA ARG A 115 16.74 3.05 -14.45
C ARG A 115 15.38 3.05 -15.11
N GLY A 116 15.09 2.05 -15.95
CA GLY A 116 13.78 1.86 -16.58
C GLY A 116 12.66 1.72 -15.55
N LEU A 117 12.90 0.96 -14.47
CA LEU A 117 11.95 0.85 -13.35
C LEU A 117 11.77 2.20 -12.63
N LYS A 118 12.86 2.91 -12.32
CA LYS A 118 12.81 4.21 -11.64
C LYS A 118 12.10 5.29 -12.48
N SER A 119 12.25 5.25 -13.81
CA SER A 119 11.60 6.19 -14.73
C SER A 119 10.18 5.78 -15.16
N GLY A 120 9.67 4.65 -14.66
CA GLY A 120 8.36 4.12 -15.04
C GLY A 120 8.27 3.62 -16.49
N ALA A 121 9.40 3.22 -17.10
CA ALA A 121 9.40 2.48 -18.37
C ALA A 121 8.86 1.06 -18.18
N ILE A 122 9.22 0.43 -17.06
CA ILE A 122 8.71 -0.86 -16.65
C ILE A 122 8.17 -0.74 -15.23
N THR A 123 7.17 -1.57 -14.87
CA THR A 123 6.56 -1.56 -13.53
C THR A 123 6.51 -2.97 -12.97
N ARG A 124 6.61 -3.09 -11.64
CA ARG A 124 6.48 -4.37 -10.95
C ARG A 124 5.01 -4.59 -10.60
N LYS A 125 4.45 -5.71 -11.05
CA LYS A 125 3.14 -6.19 -10.62
C LYS A 125 3.31 -7.53 -9.94
N SER A 126 2.44 -7.82 -8.99
CA SER A 126 2.36 -9.12 -8.33
C SER A 126 0.95 -9.66 -8.51
N SER A 127 0.84 -10.90 -8.96
CA SER A 127 -0.41 -11.65 -8.94
C SER A 127 -0.44 -12.55 -7.70
N ARG A 128 -1.64 -12.87 -7.23
CA ARG A 128 -1.85 -13.91 -6.22
C ARG A 128 -2.61 -15.04 -6.87
N LEU A 129 -2.22 -16.27 -6.55
CA LEU A 129 -3.03 -17.44 -6.90
C LEU A 129 -4.38 -17.30 -6.21
N LYS A 130 -5.45 -17.42 -6.99
CA LYS A 130 -6.83 -17.47 -6.50
C LYS A 130 -7.34 -18.91 -6.71
N PRO A 131 -8.23 -19.41 -5.84
CA PRO A 131 -8.88 -20.69 -6.08
C PRO A 131 -9.53 -20.72 -7.46
N LEU A 132 -9.35 -21.81 -8.20
CA LEU A 132 -9.98 -22.01 -9.49
C LEU A 132 -11.49 -22.18 -9.29
N LEU A 133 -12.30 -21.34 -9.93
CA LEU A 133 -13.75 -21.47 -9.92
C LEU A 133 -14.17 -22.33 -11.12
N THR A 134 -14.81 -23.45 -10.86
CA THR A 134 -15.48 -24.25 -11.89
C THR A 134 -16.73 -23.53 -12.39
N ALA A 135 -17.24 -23.91 -13.56
CA ALA A 135 -18.51 -23.37 -14.08
C ALA A 135 -19.67 -23.56 -13.09
N ALA A 136 -19.72 -24.73 -12.43
CA ALA A 136 -20.70 -25.00 -11.36
C ALA A 136 -20.56 -24.02 -10.19
N ASN A 137 -19.34 -23.81 -9.66
CA ASN A 137 -19.11 -22.86 -8.57
C ASN A 137 -19.49 -21.43 -8.96
N MET A 138 -19.28 -21.03 -10.22
CA MET A 138 -19.71 -19.72 -10.71
C MET A 138 -21.23 -19.61 -10.76
N ALA A 139 -21.91 -20.63 -11.31
CA ALA A 139 -23.37 -20.67 -11.38
C ALA A 139 -24.01 -20.64 -9.98
N ASP A 140 -23.49 -21.41 -9.03
CA ASP A 140 -23.98 -21.45 -7.66
C ASP A 140 -23.81 -20.11 -6.95
N ARG A 141 -22.69 -19.42 -7.19
CA ARG A 141 -22.47 -18.07 -6.65
C ARG A 141 -23.43 -17.05 -7.24
N VAL A 142 -23.72 -17.12 -8.53
CA VAL A 142 -24.70 -16.24 -9.18
C VAL A 142 -26.10 -16.53 -8.63
N ARG A 143 -26.50 -17.80 -8.56
CA ARG A 143 -27.79 -18.21 -7.97
C ARG A 143 -27.93 -17.73 -6.54
N PHE A 144 -26.87 -17.86 -5.73
CA PHE A 144 -26.83 -17.33 -4.38
C PHE A 144 -27.03 -15.81 -4.33
N CYS A 145 -26.37 -15.05 -5.21
CA CYS A 145 -26.56 -13.60 -5.27
C CYS A 145 -27.99 -13.24 -5.68
N LEU A 146 -28.55 -13.91 -6.69
CA LEU A 146 -29.90 -13.68 -7.18
C LEU A 146 -30.96 -13.99 -6.12
N SER A 147 -30.75 -14.99 -5.26
CA SER A 147 -31.68 -15.29 -4.16
C SER A 147 -31.74 -14.20 -3.09
N HIS A 148 -30.84 -13.21 -3.12
CA HIS A 148 -30.83 -12.06 -2.22
C HIS A 148 -31.22 -10.77 -2.94
N VAL A 149 -31.78 -10.86 -4.14
CA VAL A 149 -32.38 -9.71 -4.83
C VAL A 149 -33.87 -9.71 -4.55
N ARG A 150 -34.37 -8.61 -3.97
CA ARG A 150 -35.80 -8.37 -3.76
C ARG A 150 -36.40 -7.79 -5.04
N VAL A 151 -37.58 -8.30 -5.41
CA VAL A 151 -38.42 -7.65 -6.42
C VAL A 151 -39.25 -6.60 -5.66
N PRO A 152 -39.16 -5.31 -6.01
CA PRO A 152 -39.91 -4.29 -5.30
C PRO A 152 -41.43 -4.53 -5.46
N VAL A 153 -42.17 -4.32 -4.37
CA VAL A 153 -43.63 -4.52 -4.31
C VAL A 153 -44.37 -3.53 -5.22
N VAL A 154 -43.75 -2.36 -5.45
CA VAL A 154 -44.20 -1.37 -6.43
C VAL A 154 -43.23 -1.44 -7.61
N PRO A 155 -43.71 -1.70 -8.84
CA PRO A 155 -42.86 -1.60 -10.03
C PRO A 155 -42.38 -0.15 -10.13
N VAL A 156 -41.09 0.06 -9.92
CA VAL A 156 -40.43 1.28 -10.37
C VAL A 156 -39.96 0.97 -11.78
N ASP A 157 -40.48 1.69 -12.78
CA ASP A 157 -40.19 1.47 -14.21
C ASP A 157 -38.73 1.77 -14.60
N ASP A 158 -37.83 1.91 -13.64
CA ASP A 158 -36.40 2.18 -13.85
C ASP A 158 -35.54 0.91 -13.94
N GLY A 159 -36.14 -0.28 -13.73
CA GLY A 159 -35.42 -1.56 -13.72
C GLY A 159 -34.48 -1.72 -12.51
N SER A 160 -34.71 -0.99 -11.42
CA SER A 160 -33.92 -1.11 -10.19
C SER A 160 -34.19 -2.45 -9.50
N LEU A 161 -33.09 -3.17 -9.21
CA LEU A 161 -33.09 -4.38 -8.39
C LEU A 161 -32.50 -4.02 -7.04
N GLU A 162 -33.25 -4.24 -5.96
CA GLU A 162 -32.77 -4.00 -4.60
C GLU A 162 -32.24 -5.29 -3.98
N PHE A 163 -31.12 -5.22 -3.25
CA PHE A 163 -30.67 -6.35 -2.47
C PHE A 163 -31.44 -6.44 -1.15
N ASP A 164 -31.64 -7.66 -0.67
CA ASP A 164 -32.16 -7.93 0.66
C ASP A 164 -31.32 -7.21 1.71
N ASP A 165 -32.00 -6.55 2.65
CA ASP A 165 -31.33 -5.78 3.69
C ASP A 165 -30.50 -6.65 4.65
N MET A 166 -30.73 -7.97 4.66
CA MET A 166 -30.06 -8.98 5.47
C MET A 166 -29.96 -8.59 6.95
N THR A 167 -30.93 -7.81 7.42
CA THR A 167 -30.93 -7.28 8.79
C THR A 167 -31.00 -8.41 9.81
N ASN A 168 -31.68 -9.52 9.47
CA ASN A 168 -31.84 -10.75 10.24
C ASN A 168 -30.78 -11.84 10.00
N ILE A 169 -29.67 -11.51 9.33
CA ILE A 169 -28.60 -12.48 9.07
C ILE A 169 -27.43 -12.28 10.03
N VAL A 170 -27.10 -13.34 10.76
CA VAL A 170 -25.91 -13.44 11.61
C VAL A 170 -24.81 -14.16 10.83
N HIS A 171 -23.75 -13.46 10.48
CA HIS A 171 -22.56 -14.03 9.86
C HIS A 171 -21.62 -14.62 10.91
N LEU A 172 -21.32 -15.91 10.74
CA LEU A 172 -20.39 -16.66 11.56
C LEU A 172 -19.12 -16.97 10.77
N ASP A 173 -17.97 -16.72 11.39
CA ASP A 173 -16.68 -17.09 10.80
C ASP A 173 -15.66 -17.49 11.86
N GLU A 174 -14.88 -18.52 11.55
CA GLU A 174 -13.71 -18.90 12.32
C GLU A 174 -12.46 -18.30 11.74
N LYS A 175 -11.58 -17.87 12.64
CA LYS A 175 -10.30 -17.33 12.25
C LYS A 175 -9.22 -17.67 13.24
N TRP A 176 -8.08 -18.13 12.71
CA TRP A 176 -6.85 -18.27 13.47
C TRP A 176 -6.17 -16.91 13.67
N PHE A 177 -5.84 -16.61 14.91
CA PHE A 177 -5.04 -15.46 15.30
C PHE A 177 -3.73 -15.94 15.89
N ASN A 178 -2.61 -15.44 15.35
CA ASN A 178 -1.31 -15.68 15.94
C ASN A 178 -1.12 -14.74 17.12
N ALA A 179 -0.57 -15.25 18.23
CA ALA A 179 -0.16 -14.43 19.37
C ALA A 179 0.92 -13.41 19.00
N ASP A 180 1.65 -13.65 17.91
CA ASP A 180 2.69 -12.77 17.43
C ASP A 180 2.76 -12.69 15.89
N LYS A 181 3.33 -11.59 15.38
CA LYS A 181 3.64 -11.37 13.97
C LYS A 181 5.08 -11.79 13.68
N ASP A 182 5.24 -12.48 12.56
CA ASP A 182 6.55 -12.85 12.00
C ASP A 182 7.44 -11.62 11.75
N ARG A 183 6.87 -10.57 11.14
CA ARG A 183 7.53 -9.30 10.92
C ARG A 183 6.80 -8.19 11.67
N ARG A 184 7.50 -7.48 12.55
CA ARG A 184 7.02 -6.26 13.21
C ARG A 184 7.88 -5.08 12.72
N LYS A 185 7.23 -3.96 12.43
CA LYS A 185 7.93 -2.67 12.24
C LYS A 185 7.88 -1.95 13.58
N ILE A 186 9.04 -1.62 14.13
CA ILE A 186 9.20 -0.92 15.39
C ILE A 186 10.03 0.32 15.07
N TYR A 187 9.58 1.48 15.53
CA TYR A 187 10.39 2.70 15.50
C TYR A 187 11.26 2.69 16.76
N VAL A 188 12.55 2.90 16.58
CA VAL A 188 13.55 2.91 17.66
C VAL A 188 14.27 4.24 17.64
N THR A 189 14.66 4.74 18.80
CA THR A 189 15.48 5.96 18.92
C THR A 189 16.95 5.67 18.60
N GLU A 190 17.75 6.72 18.38
CA GLU A 190 19.19 6.58 18.13
C GLU A 190 19.87 5.88 19.31
N GLY A 191 20.59 4.79 19.04
CA GLY A 191 21.28 3.97 20.04
C GLY A 191 20.41 2.91 20.74
N GLU A 192 19.13 2.78 20.41
CA GLU A 192 18.27 1.76 21.02
C GLU A 192 18.42 0.41 20.33
N GLU A 193 18.80 -0.62 21.10
CA GLU A 193 18.84 -2.01 20.63
C GLU A 193 17.54 -2.74 20.93
N LEU A 194 16.99 -3.44 19.93
CA LEU A 194 15.78 -4.22 20.12
C LEU A 194 16.09 -5.58 20.75
N PRO A 195 15.26 -6.04 21.69
CA PRO A 195 15.43 -7.38 22.25
C PRO A 195 15.29 -8.44 21.14
N PRO A 196 16.17 -9.45 21.12
CA PRO A 196 16.10 -10.50 20.12
C PRO A 196 14.80 -11.30 20.27
N ARG A 197 14.06 -11.45 19.17
CA ARG A 197 12.87 -12.29 19.10
C ARG A 197 13.18 -13.59 18.37
N SER A 198 13.29 -14.68 19.12
CA SER A 198 13.58 -16.01 18.57
C SER A 198 12.40 -16.97 18.74
N CYS A 199 12.10 -17.73 17.70
CA CYS A 199 11.26 -18.92 17.76
C CYS A 199 11.83 -19.98 16.80
N LYS A 200 11.58 -21.27 17.06
CA LYS A 200 12.10 -22.35 16.21
C LYS A 200 11.57 -22.27 14.78
N SER A 201 10.30 -21.88 14.60
CA SER A 201 9.72 -21.61 13.29
C SER A 201 8.50 -20.70 13.38
N LYS A 202 8.09 -20.08 12.26
CA LYS A 202 6.83 -19.32 12.18
C LYS A 202 5.60 -20.18 12.49
N ARG A 203 5.69 -21.49 12.26
CA ARG A 203 4.61 -22.44 12.55
C ARG A 203 4.44 -22.68 14.05
N SER A 204 5.50 -22.48 14.86
CA SER A 204 5.47 -22.65 16.32
C SER A 204 5.03 -21.38 17.07
N ILE A 205 4.70 -20.30 16.37
CA ILE A 205 4.07 -19.13 17.02
C ILE A 205 2.71 -19.59 17.56
N PRO A 206 2.40 -19.41 18.87
CA PRO A 206 1.12 -19.79 19.43
C PRO A 206 -0.04 -19.16 18.66
N LYS A 207 -1.11 -19.91 18.45
CA LYS A 207 -2.30 -19.46 17.73
C LYS A 207 -3.54 -19.84 18.50
N VAL A 208 -4.58 -19.03 18.38
CA VAL A 208 -5.91 -19.30 18.91
C VAL A 208 -6.93 -19.20 17.78
N MET A 209 -7.86 -20.15 17.70
CA MET A 209 -9.01 -20.05 16.80
C MET A 209 -10.14 -19.34 17.52
N LEU A 210 -10.69 -18.31 16.89
CA LEU A 210 -11.84 -17.57 17.40
C LEU A 210 -13.02 -17.77 16.47
N LEU A 211 -14.19 -18.04 17.04
CA LEU A 211 -15.48 -17.89 16.38
C LEU A 211 -15.95 -16.45 16.55
N ALA A 212 -16.20 -15.77 15.44
CA ALA A 212 -16.78 -14.43 15.42
C ALA A 212 -18.22 -14.51 14.92
N ALA A 213 -19.12 -13.79 15.60
CA ALA A 213 -20.48 -13.54 15.13
C ALA A 213 -20.67 -12.04 14.91
N VAL A 214 -21.12 -11.69 13.71
CA VAL A 214 -21.41 -10.32 13.32
C VAL A 214 -22.70 -10.24 12.51
N MET A 215 -23.30 -9.07 12.50
CA MET A 215 -24.51 -8.72 11.79
C MET A 215 -24.30 -7.40 11.07
N ARG A 216 -25.27 -7.01 10.24
CA ARG A 216 -25.32 -5.67 9.68
C ARG A 216 -25.43 -4.61 10.80
N PRO A 217 -24.57 -3.58 10.81
CA PRO A 217 -24.75 -2.43 11.70
C PRO A 217 -26.06 -1.69 11.40
N GLN A 218 -26.73 -1.21 12.44
CA GLN A 218 -27.99 -0.47 12.35
C GLN A 218 -27.80 0.97 12.81
N TRP A 219 -28.46 1.89 12.13
CA TRP A 219 -28.34 3.34 12.31
C TRP A 219 -29.72 3.95 12.44
N ASP A 220 -29.86 5.01 13.25
CA ASP A 220 -31.10 5.78 13.34
C ASP A 220 -31.26 6.72 12.13
N SER A 221 -32.42 7.37 12.02
CA SER A 221 -32.71 8.36 10.96
C SER A 221 -31.80 9.59 11.01
N SER A 222 -31.17 9.85 12.16
CA SER A 222 -30.24 10.96 12.39
C SER A 222 -28.78 10.58 12.08
N GLY A 223 -28.52 9.33 11.68
CA GLY A 223 -27.19 8.82 11.36
C GLY A 223 -26.37 8.35 12.56
N ASN A 224 -26.96 8.19 13.75
CA ASN A 224 -26.28 7.63 14.92
C ASN A 224 -26.31 6.10 14.90
N CYS A 225 -25.23 5.47 15.36
CA CYS A 225 -25.13 4.01 15.42
C CYS A 225 -25.96 3.45 16.58
N ILE A 226 -27.05 2.73 16.26
CA ILE A 226 -27.86 2.01 17.26
C ILE A 226 -27.21 0.66 17.60
N PHE A 227 -26.67 0.00 16.57
CA PHE A 227 -25.99 -1.28 16.73
C PHE A 227 -24.79 -1.38 15.80
N ASP A 228 -23.63 -1.69 16.36
CA ASP A 228 -22.36 -1.71 15.62
C ASP A 228 -22.12 -2.99 14.81
N GLY A 229 -23.10 -3.91 14.79
CA GLY A 229 -23.01 -5.18 14.09
C GLY A 229 -22.20 -6.25 14.83
N LYS A 230 -21.56 -5.95 15.97
CA LYS A 230 -20.71 -6.93 16.67
C LYS A 230 -21.55 -7.73 17.66
N ILE A 231 -21.63 -9.05 17.48
CA ILE A 231 -22.31 -9.92 18.46
C ILE A 231 -21.31 -10.42 19.48
N GLY A 232 -20.25 -11.12 19.05
CA GLY A 232 -19.28 -11.68 19.97
C GLY A 232 -18.09 -12.36 19.31
N PHE A 233 -17.11 -12.68 20.14
CA PHE A 233 -15.90 -13.42 19.81
C PHE A 233 -15.64 -14.47 20.89
N TRP A 234 -15.49 -15.73 20.50
CA TRP A 234 -15.29 -16.84 21.42
C TRP A 234 -14.10 -17.69 21.01
N ALA A 235 -13.16 -17.89 21.93
CA ALA A 235 -11.98 -18.71 21.70
C ALA A 235 -12.31 -20.20 21.86
N PHE A 236 -11.90 -21.01 20.88
CA PHE A 236 -11.92 -22.46 21.00
C PHE A 236 -10.77 -22.90 21.90
N THR A 237 -10.95 -22.72 23.20
CA THR A 237 -9.93 -23.01 24.22
C THR A 237 -10.51 -23.73 25.42
N GLU A 238 -9.71 -24.57 26.04
CA GLU A 238 -9.99 -25.26 27.28
C GLU A 238 -8.86 -25.03 28.30
N GLN A 239 -9.19 -25.01 29.58
CA GLN A 239 -8.20 -25.04 30.65
C GLN A 239 -7.90 -26.49 30.98
N VAL A 240 -6.68 -26.93 30.75
CA VAL A 240 -6.24 -28.29 31.10
C VAL A 240 -5.03 -28.22 32.02
N PRO A 241 -4.96 -29.08 33.05
CA PRO A 241 -3.78 -29.15 33.90
C PRO A 241 -2.56 -29.61 33.09
N ALA A 242 -1.41 -29.00 33.35
CA ALA A 242 -0.15 -29.41 32.77
C ALA A 242 0.19 -30.84 33.19
N GLN A 243 0.33 -31.75 32.22
CA GLN A 243 0.65 -33.16 32.50
C GLN A 243 2.09 -33.38 32.98
N THR A 244 3.00 -32.47 32.63
CA THR A 244 4.43 -32.61 32.92
C THR A 244 5.02 -31.34 33.51
N ASN A 245 6.03 -31.52 34.37
CA ASN A 245 6.89 -30.45 34.81
C ASN A 245 7.70 -29.91 33.63
N SER A 246 7.83 -28.59 33.56
CA SER A 246 8.74 -27.89 32.66
C SER A 246 9.48 -26.82 33.44
N ARG A 247 10.59 -26.34 32.90
CA ARG A 247 11.44 -25.31 33.54
C ARG A 247 10.64 -24.08 34.01
N ASN A 248 9.57 -23.72 33.31
CA ASN A 248 8.78 -22.52 33.59
C ASN A 248 7.36 -22.83 34.07
N ARG A 249 7.01 -24.10 34.31
CA ARG A 249 5.64 -24.50 34.68
C ARG A 249 5.63 -25.88 35.36
N PRO A 250 5.24 -25.98 36.65
CA PRO A 250 5.06 -27.26 37.31
C PRO A 250 3.83 -28.02 36.76
N ALA A 251 3.80 -29.33 36.96
CA ALA A 251 2.68 -30.20 36.66
C ALA A 251 1.46 -29.78 37.50
N GLY A 252 0.25 -29.90 36.93
CA GLY A 252 -1.00 -29.49 37.57
C GLY A 252 -1.38 -28.02 37.34
N THR A 253 -0.47 -27.14 36.91
CA THR A 253 -0.84 -25.77 36.56
C THR A 253 -1.84 -25.75 35.40
N LEU A 254 -2.96 -25.04 35.57
CA LEU A 254 -3.96 -24.88 34.51
C LEU A 254 -3.39 -24.08 33.33
N VAL A 255 -3.55 -24.63 32.13
CA VAL A 255 -3.03 -24.06 30.90
C VAL A 255 -4.14 -23.99 29.88
N THR A 256 -4.30 -22.81 29.29
CA THR A 256 -5.17 -22.62 28.14
C THR A 256 -4.60 -23.35 26.93
N LYS A 257 -5.28 -24.39 26.47
CA LYS A 257 -4.97 -25.06 25.20
C LYS A 257 -6.05 -24.78 24.17
N CYS A 258 -5.65 -24.76 22.90
CA CYS A 258 -6.59 -24.65 21.80
C CYS A 258 -7.23 -26.00 21.53
N VAL A 259 -8.54 -25.98 21.34
CA VAL A 259 -9.34 -27.16 21.03
C VAL A 259 -9.43 -27.30 19.52
N ASN A 260 -9.35 -28.53 19.02
CA ASN A 260 -9.63 -28.79 17.61
C ASN A 260 -11.13 -28.63 17.35
N VAL A 261 -11.50 -27.86 16.32
CA VAL A 261 -12.91 -27.55 16.05
C VAL A 261 -13.55 -28.70 15.27
N THR A 262 -14.16 -29.62 16.02
CA THR A 262 -15.05 -30.66 15.48
C THR A 262 -16.46 -30.09 15.28
N ALA A 263 -17.32 -30.84 14.60
CA ALA A 263 -18.73 -30.49 14.42
C ALA A 263 -19.42 -30.24 15.77
N ASP A 264 -19.23 -31.14 16.74
CA ASP A 264 -19.85 -31.03 18.06
C ASP A 264 -19.38 -29.81 18.86
N VAL A 265 -18.08 -29.52 18.81
CA VAL A 265 -17.51 -28.34 19.47
C VAL A 265 -18.08 -27.08 18.83
N TYR A 266 -18.16 -27.04 17.50
CA TYR A 266 -18.74 -25.91 16.79
C TYR A 266 -20.21 -25.70 17.14
N HIS A 267 -21.01 -26.78 17.06
CA HIS A 267 -22.44 -26.76 17.38
C HIS A 267 -22.68 -26.27 18.83
N ARG A 268 -21.90 -26.77 19.79
CA ARG A 268 -21.96 -26.32 21.19
C ARG A 268 -21.66 -24.83 21.33
N PHE A 269 -20.66 -24.32 20.60
CA PHE A 269 -20.36 -22.88 20.61
C PHE A 269 -21.52 -22.05 20.04
N VAL A 270 -22.17 -22.53 18.98
CA VAL A 270 -23.34 -21.85 18.42
C VAL A 270 -24.50 -21.83 19.43
N MET A 271 -24.83 -22.98 20.00
CA MET A 271 -25.95 -23.13 20.94
C MET A 271 -25.73 -22.40 22.26
N ASP A 272 -24.53 -22.54 22.86
CA ASP A 272 -24.27 -22.06 24.23
C ASP A 272 -23.73 -20.63 24.26
N LYS A 273 -23.16 -20.15 23.14
CA LYS A 273 -22.50 -18.83 23.10
C LYS A 273 -23.16 -17.89 22.10
N VAL A 274 -23.26 -18.29 20.83
CA VAL A 274 -23.74 -17.41 19.75
C VAL A 274 -25.21 -17.07 19.93
N ILE A 275 -26.09 -18.06 20.01
CA ILE A 275 -27.54 -17.84 20.09
C ILE A 275 -27.92 -17.00 21.32
N PRO A 276 -27.42 -17.27 22.53
CA PRO A 276 -27.70 -16.42 23.69
C PRO A 276 -27.19 -14.98 23.51
N ALA A 277 -26.02 -14.80 22.90
CA ALA A 277 -25.47 -13.47 22.65
C ALA A 277 -26.28 -12.70 21.60
N VAL A 278 -26.76 -13.39 20.55
CA VAL A 278 -27.70 -12.83 19.57
C VAL A 278 -28.95 -12.39 20.31
N LYS A 279 -29.64 -13.28 21.03
CA LYS A 279 -30.87 -12.96 21.76
C LYS A 279 -30.71 -11.76 22.71
N LYS A 280 -29.57 -11.65 23.40
CA LYS A 280 -29.26 -10.53 24.30
C LYS A 280 -29.09 -9.19 23.56
N LYS A 281 -28.51 -9.20 22.36
CA LYS A 281 -28.23 -7.99 21.57
C LYS A 281 -29.34 -7.64 20.58
N TRP A 282 -30.18 -8.62 20.26
CA TRP A 282 -31.26 -8.54 19.28
C TRP A 282 -32.54 -7.89 19.83
N SER A 283 -32.55 -7.38 21.06
CA SER A 283 -33.71 -6.74 21.69
C SER A 283 -34.14 -5.39 21.05
N PHE A 284 -33.76 -5.10 19.80
CA PHE A 284 -33.96 -3.81 19.12
C PHE A 284 -35.05 -3.78 18.05
N SER A 285 -35.68 -4.89 17.65
CA SER A 285 -36.84 -4.83 16.74
C SER A 285 -37.67 -6.12 16.74
N ASP A 286 -38.98 -5.96 17.00
CA ASP A 286 -40.08 -6.90 16.79
C ASP A 286 -39.85 -8.40 17.02
N THR A 287 -40.42 -8.90 18.12
CA THR A 287 -40.48 -10.30 18.60
C THR A 287 -41.10 -11.33 17.64
N LYS A 288 -41.31 -11.01 16.37
CA LYS A 288 -41.94 -11.90 15.37
C LYS A 288 -41.00 -12.42 14.26
N HIS A 289 -39.73 -12.05 14.26
CA HIS A 289 -38.80 -12.42 13.16
C HIS A 289 -37.76 -13.47 13.57
N CYS A 290 -37.63 -14.51 12.74
CA CYS A 290 -36.54 -15.49 12.82
C CYS A 290 -35.24 -14.90 12.28
N PHE A 291 -34.11 -15.20 12.94
CA PHE A 291 -32.78 -14.88 12.43
C PHE A 291 -32.16 -16.09 11.72
N SER A 292 -31.36 -15.83 10.68
CA SER A 292 -30.64 -16.86 9.94
C SER A 292 -29.14 -16.76 10.23
N ALA A 293 -28.52 -17.88 10.62
CA ALA A 293 -27.07 -17.96 10.75
C ALA A 293 -26.44 -18.31 9.40
N ARG A 294 -25.49 -17.50 8.93
CA ARG A 294 -24.75 -17.72 7.69
C ARG A 294 -23.30 -18.02 7.98
N GLN A 295 -22.83 -19.16 7.49
CA GLN A 295 -21.48 -19.65 7.67
C GLN A 295 -20.88 -20.14 6.36
N ARG A 296 -19.54 -20.14 6.27
CA ARG A 296 -18.85 -20.77 5.14
C ARG A 296 -19.02 -22.29 5.20
N TYR A 297 -19.12 -22.91 4.03
CA TYR A 297 -19.10 -24.36 3.92
C TYR A 297 -17.78 -24.93 4.46
N SER A 298 -17.89 -25.95 5.30
CA SER A 298 -16.77 -26.78 5.74
C SER A 298 -17.30 -28.14 6.21
N PRO A 299 -16.52 -29.22 6.14
CA PRO A 299 -17.00 -30.56 6.49
C PRO A 299 -17.61 -30.65 7.90
N CYS A 300 -17.03 -29.96 8.89
CA CYS A 300 -17.54 -29.92 10.26
C CYS A 300 -18.91 -29.23 10.42
N LYS A 301 -19.40 -28.54 9.39
CA LYS A 301 -20.66 -27.77 9.41
C LYS A 301 -21.76 -28.36 8.53
N SER A 302 -21.49 -29.52 7.92
CA SER A 302 -22.37 -30.15 6.92
C SER A 302 -23.37 -31.14 7.51
N HIS A 303 -23.26 -31.46 8.80
CA HIS A 303 -24.07 -32.48 9.49
C HIS A 303 -24.87 -31.89 10.68
N SER A 304 -25.13 -30.59 10.66
CA SER A 304 -25.86 -29.87 11.72
C SER A 304 -27.18 -29.34 11.20
#